data_AF-A0A7Y2V836-F1
#
_entry.id   AF-A0A7Y2V836-F1
#
_cell.length_a   1.000
_cell.length_b   1.000
_cell.length_c   1.000
_cell.angle_alpha   90.00
_cell.angle_beta   90.00
_cell.angle_gamma   90.00
#
_symmetry.space_group_name_H-M   'P 1'
#
loop_
_entity.id
_entity.type
_entity.pdbx_description
1 polymer ?
#
loop_
_entity_poly.entity_id
_entity_poly.type
_entity_poly.pdbx_seq_one_letter_code
_entity_poly.pdbx_strand_id
1 'polypeptide(L)' 'IGSGMVIVFDGSTLTHNNEEELLEGTPMTMTNLTVHVLSNSDKYDIRNKKVTVLPIEAPFI' A
#
# COMPACT_ATOMS: atom_id res chain seq x y z
N ILE A 1 7.95 11.55 5.16
CA ILE A 1 6.70 11.37 5.94
C ILE A 1 7.13 11.49 7.39
N GLY A 2 6.47 12.30 8.22
CA GLY A 2 6.89 12.55 9.61
C GLY A 2 6.72 11.34 10.53
N SER A 3 6.35 11.56 11.80
CA SER A 3 6.12 10.51 12.81
C SER A 3 4.93 9.56 12.54
N GLY A 4 4.22 9.74 11.41
CA GLY A 4 3.05 8.95 11.04
C GLY A 4 3.39 7.72 10.20
N MET A 5 2.44 6.79 10.14
CA MET A 5 2.46 5.61 9.27
C MET A 5 1.69 5.92 7.98
N VAL A 6 2.18 5.43 6.84
CA VAL A 6 1.46 5.49 5.56
C VAL A 6 1.13 4.09 5.10
N ILE A 7 -0.13 3.88 4.73
CA ILE A 7 -0.63 2.60 4.22
C ILE A 7 -1.02 2.81 2.76
N VAL A 8 -0.38 2.08 1.85
CA VAL A 8 -0.71 2.07 0.42
C VAL A 8 -1.42 0.77 0.09
N PHE A 9 -2.64 0.88 -0.40
CA PHE A 9 -3.40 -0.24 -0.96
C PHE A 9 -3.13 -0.31 -2.47
N ASP A 10 -2.40 -1.33 -2.92
CA ASP A 10 -2.05 -1.56 -4.32
C ASP A 10 -2.94 -2.67 -4.92
N GLY A 11 -3.95 -2.26 -5.67
CA GLY A 11 -4.89 -3.14 -6.36
C GLY A 11 -4.40 -3.68 -7.70
N SER A 12 -3.15 -3.43 -8.10
CA SER A 12 -2.69 -3.77 -9.45
C SER A 12 -2.50 -5.27 -9.73
N THR A 13 -2.50 -6.09 -8.68
CA THR A 13 -2.44 -7.55 -8.76
C THR A 13 -3.78 -8.22 -8.45
N LEU A 14 -4.87 -7.45 -8.32
CA LEU A 14 -6.18 -8.01 -8.01
C LEU A 14 -6.60 -9.05 -9.06
N THR A 15 -7.01 -10.23 -8.59
CA THR A 15 -7.52 -11.29 -9.46
C THR A 15 -9.04 -11.33 -9.49
N HIS A 16 -9.68 -10.74 -8.48
CA HIS A 16 -11.13 -10.63 -8.37
C HIS A 16 -11.48 -9.41 -7.52
N ASN A 17 -12.39 -8.57 -8.04
CA ASN A 17 -13.14 -7.58 -7.29
C ASN A 17 -14.58 -7.58 -7.84
N ASN A 18 -15.56 -7.34 -6.99
CA ASN A 18 -16.97 -7.28 -7.40
C ASN A 18 -17.55 -5.86 -7.33
N GLU A 19 -16.71 -4.82 -7.41
CA GLU A 19 -17.14 -3.42 -7.22
C GLU A 19 -18.26 -3.00 -8.17
N GLU A 20 -18.13 -3.31 -9.47
CA GLU A 20 -19.11 -2.92 -10.49
C GLU A 20 -20.51 -3.51 -10.27
N GLU A 21 -20.62 -4.62 -9.53
CA GLU A 21 -21.88 -5.33 -9.27
C GLU A 21 -22.50 -4.97 -7.92
N LEU A 22 -21.78 -4.22 -7.08
CA LEU A 22 -22.19 -3.93 -5.72
C LEU A 22 -22.87 -2.56 -5.60
N LEU A 23 -23.98 -2.54 -4.87
CA LEU A 23 -24.58 -1.29 -4.42
C LEU A 23 -23.70 -0.65 -3.35
N GLU A 24 -23.67 0.68 -3.31
CA GLU A 24 -22.95 1.43 -2.28
C GLU A 24 -23.31 0.94 -0.86
N GLY A 25 -22.28 0.74 -0.03
CA GLY A 25 -22.43 0.20 1.33
C GLY A 25 -22.45 -1.32 1.41
N THR A 26 -22.48 -2.04 0.29
CA THR A 26 -22.37 -3.51 0.29
C THR A 26 -20.92 -3.94 0.50
N PRO A 27 -20.63 -4.90 1.41
CA PRO A 27 -19.28 -5.43 1.57
C PRO A 27 -18.72 -6.02 0.28
N MET A 28 -17.46 -5.70 -0.03
CA MET A 28 -16.75 -6.14 -1.24
C MET A 28 -15.71 -7.21 -0.90
N THR A 29 -15.53 -8.17 -1.83
CA THR A 29 -14.42 -9.13 -1.77
C THR A 29 -13.33 -8.68 -2.74
N MET A 30 -12.11 -8.55 -2.23
CA MET A 30 -10.91 -8.27 -3.04
C MET A 30 -9.90 -9.38 -2.86
N THR A 31 -9.49 -10.02 -3.95
CA THR A 31 -8.50 -11.11 -3.91
C THR A 31 -7.17 -10.65 -4.47
N ASN A 32 -6.08 -10.96 -3.77
CA ASN A 32 -4.69 -10.63 -4.15
C ASN A 32 -4.37 -9.12 -4.11
N LEU A 33 -4.93 -8.41 -3.12
CA LEU A 33 -4.59 -7.02 -2.80
C LEU A 33 -3.22 -6.96 -2.10
N THR A 34 -2.31 -6.12 -2.59
CA THR A 34 -1.04 -5.87 -1.92
C THR A 34 -1.17 -4.65 -1.01
N VAL A 35 -0.68 -4.74 0.22
CA VAL A 35 -0.67 -3.62 1.18
C VAL A 35 0.77 -3.29 1.56
N HIS A 36 1.17 -2.05 1.33
CA HIS A 36 2.46 -1.54 1.79
C HIS A 36 2.25 -0.67 3.02
N VAL A 37 2.83 -1.08 4.15
CA VAL A 37 2.84 -0.29 5.38
C VAL A 37 4.22 0.33 5.53
N LEU A 38 4.27 1.66 5.46
CA LEU A 38 5.49 2.46 5.44
C LEU A 38 5.64 3.19 6.77
N SER A 39 6.79 3.00 7.40
CA SER A 39 7.21 3.73 8.59
C SER A 39 7.99 4.99 8.20
N ASN A 40 8.41 5.76 9.20
CA ASN A 40 9.21 6.95 8.95
C ASN A 40 10.48 6.58 8.15
N SER A 41 10.76 7.37 7.12
CA SER A 41 11.90 7.22 6.21
C SER A 41 11.82 6.07 5.19
N ASP A 42 10.82 5.19 5.26
CA ASP A 42 10.56 4.24 4.16
C ASP A 42 10.17 4.98 2.88
N LYS A 43 10.65 4.49 1.75
CA LYS A 43 10.35 5.05 0.43
C LYS A 43 9.53 4.05 -0.36
N TYR A 44 8.48 4.56 -1.00
CA TYR A 44 7.70 3.78 -1.96
C TYR A 44 7.80 4.43 -3.34
N ASP A 45 8.33 3.67 -4.30
CA ASP A 45 8.35 4.03 -5.71
C ASP A 45 7.03 3.58 -6.35
N ILE A 46 6.13 4.52 -6.62
CA ILE A 46 4.81 4.24 -7.19
C ILE A 46 4.92 3.70 -8.63
N ARG A 47 5.93 4.11 -9.40
CA ARG A 47 6.08 3.67 -10.79
C ARG A 47 6.49 2.21 -10.86
N ASN A 48 7.40 1.81 -9.98
CA ASN A 48 7.94 0.45 -9.91
C ASN A 48 7.25 -0.43 -8.86
N LYS A 49 6.33 0.13 -8.07
CA LYS A 49 5.63 -0.51 -6.94
C LYS A 49 6.59 -1.17 -5.94
N LYS A 50 7.68 -0.47 -5.63
CA LYS A 50 8.79 -1.01 -4.82
C LYS A 50 8.97 -0.24 -3.53
N VAL A 51 9.04 -0.97 -2.41
CA VAL A 51 9.41 -0.42 -1.11
C VAL A 51 10.93 -0.49 -0.96
N THR A 52 11.52 0.61 -0.49
CA THR A 52 12.91 0.67 -0.03
C THR A 52 12.90 1.05 1.44
N VAL A 53 13.37 0.13 2.28
CA VAL A 53 13.49 0.32 3.73
C VAL A 53 14.86 0.92 4.03
N LEU A 54 14.89 1.97 4.84
CA LEU A 54 16.17 2.50 5.31
C LEU A 54 16.69 1.66 6.49
N PRO A 55 17.96 1.22 6.47
CA PRO A 55 18.56 0.53 7.62
C PRO A 55 18.55 1.42 8.86
N ILE A 56 18.36 0.81 10.04
CA ILE A 56 18.35 1.50 11.35
C ILE A 56 19.61 2.36 11.58
N GLU A 57 20.73 2.00 10.95
CA GLU A 57 22.03 2.67 11.10
C GLU A 57 22.22 3.89 10.17
N ALA A 58 21.30 4.15 9.25
CA ALA A 58 21.40 5.28 8.34
C ALA A 58 21.03 6.59 9.07
N PRO A 59 21.77 7.70 8.83
CA PRO A 59 21.40 8.99 9.39
C PRO A 59 20.01 9.40 8.89
N PHE A 60 19.13 9.80 9.81
CA PHE A 60 17.85 10.42 9.46
C PHE A 60 18.13 11.70 8.66
N ILE A 61 17.55 11.81 7.46
CA ILE A 61 17.67 12.99 6.57
C ILE A 61 16.58 14.00 6.90
#